data_AF-A0A2V5SX86-F1
#
_entry.id   AF-A0A2V5SX86-F1
#
_cell.length_a   1.000
_cell.length_b   1.000
_cell.length_c   1.000
_cell.angle_alpha   90.00
_cell.angle_beta   90.00
_cell.angle_gamma   90.00
#
_symmetry.space_group_name_H-M   'P 1'
#
loop_
_entity.id
_entity.type
_entity.pdbx_description
1 polymer ?
#
loop_
_entity_poly.entity_id
_entity_poly.type
_entity_poly.pdbx_seq_one_letter_code
_entity_poly.pdbx_strand_id
1 'polypeptide(L)'
;MVGSARRADRTPQRGVPTRIRRPNFVDAQLGKAHLAIDMKTSNFRIVPLPTKVANAARRAAEAGATDHAVIMADSPNGFPCRHCLRWAQSGERVILFPFAAIPPGHPYSETGPIFVHEQPCERYAATGEYPSDFRSGRVFRAYN
;
A
#
# COMPACT_ATOMS: atom_id res chain seq x y z
N MET A 1 42.54 59.46 -17.23
CA MET A 1 41.53 59.06 -18.23
C MET A 1 40.55 58.11 -17.54
N VAL A 2 39.36 58.60 -17.22
CA VAL A 2 38.07 58.27 -17.90
C VAL A 2 37.66 56.81 -17.71
N GLY A 3 36.53 56.55 -17.03
CA GLY A 3 35.93 55.22 -17.01
C GLY A 3 34.89 54.95 -15.92
N SER A 4 33.85 55.77 -15.83
CA SER A 4 32.64 55.46 -15.04
C SER A 4 31.92 54.24 -15.61
N ALA A 5 31.62 53.24 -14.76
CA ALA A 5 30.72 52.14 -15.13
C ALA A 5 29.84 51.72 -13.93
N ARG A 6 28.76 52.49 -13.78
CA ARG A 6 27.37 52.09 -13.48
C ARG A 6 27.16 50.95 -12.47
N ARG A 7 26.67 51.32 -11.29
CA ARG A 7 25.90 50.45 -10.38
C ARG A 7 24.76 49.80 -11.17
N ALA A 8 24.79 48.47 -11.27
CA ALA A 8 23.66 47.68 -11.76
C ALA A 8 22.57 47.65 -10.67
N ASP A 9 21.45 48.27 -11.02
CA ASP A 9 20.20 48.31 -10.29
C ASP A 9 19.65 46.87 -10.11
N ARG A 10 19.50 46.43 -8.86
CA ARG A 10 18.91 45.13 -8.53
C ARG A 10 17.39 45.27 -8.52
N THR A 11 16.76 44.96 -9.65
CA THR A 11 15.31 44.81 -9.74
C THR A 11 14.86 43.60 -8.90
N PRO A 12 13.89 43.73 -7.98
CA PRO A 12 13.40 42.60 -7.20
C PRO A 12 12.48 41.73 -8.06
N GLN A 13 12.88 40.46 -8.25
CA GLN A 13 12.04 39.48 -8.94
C GLN A 13 10.83 39.14 -8.06
N ARG A 14 9.62 39.40 -8.59
CA ARG A 14 8.36 38.89 -8.04
C ARG A 14 8.27 37.40 -8.36
N GLY A 15 8.48 36.56 -7.34
CA GLY A 15 8.35 35.10 -7.43
C GLY A 15 7.22 34.57 -6.52
N VAL A 16 6.18 34.08 -7.17
CA VAL A 16 5.07 33.18 -6.77
C VAL A 16 4.90 32.84 -5.28
N PRO A 17 3.71 33.10 -4.66
CA PRO A 17 3.40 32.58 -3.33
C PRO A 17 3.07 31.08 -3.40
N THR A 18 4.02 30.22 -3.02
CA THR A 18 3.79 28.78 -2.78
C THR A 18 3.08 28.55 -1.44
N ARG A 19 1.80 28.94 -1.36
CA ARG A 19 0.88 28.31 -0.40
C ARG A 19 0.34 27.05 -1.04
N ILE A 20 0.93 25.90 -0.73
CA ILE A 20 0.30 24.60 -0.95
C ILE A 20 -1.00 24.63 -0.14
N ARG A 21 -2.14 24.77 -0.84
CA ARG A 21 -3.45 24.60 -0.20
C ARG A 21 -3.53 23.16 0.29
N ARG A 22 -3.60 22.97 1.60
CA ARG A 22 -4.08 21.71 2.20
C ARG A 22 -5.60 21.70 2.04
N PRO A 23 -6.19 20.81 1.22
CA PRO A 23 -7.62 20.59 1.32
C PRO A 23 -7.85 19.93 2.68
N ASN A 24 -8.61 20.59 3.56
CA ASN A 24 -9.17 19.91 4.71
C ASN A 24 -10.08 18.80 4.18
N PHE A 25 -9.72 17.54 4.44
CA PHE A 25 -10.50 16.34 4.09
C PHE A 25 -11.73 16.15 5.01
N VAL A 26 -12.31 17.25 5.48
CA VAL A 26 -13.46 17.24 6.37
C VAL A 26 -14.46 18.20 5.75
N ASP A 27 -15.32 17.65 4.89
CA ASP A 27 -16.71 18.11 4.61
C ASP A 27 -17.26 17.40 3.37
N ALA A 28 -17.24 16.05 3.37
CA ALA A 28 -18.14 15.30 2.51
C ALA A 28 -19.47 15.14 3.26
N GLN A 29 -20.33 16.16 3.19
CA GLN A 29 -21.71 16.05 3.64
C GLN A 29 -22.47 15.09 2.72
N LEU A 30 -22.96 13.99 3.29
CA LEU A 30 -23.76 12.99 2.60
C LEU A 30 -25.20 13.51 2.40
N GLY A 31 -25.41 14.32 1.36
CA GLY A 31 -26.74 14.72 0.90
C GLY A 31 -27.41 13.59 0.12
N LYS A 32 -28.64 13.23 0.51
CA LYS A 32 -29.46 12.20 -0.15
C LYS A 32 -29.78 12.60 -1.60
N ALA A 33 -29.20 11.89 -2.57
CA ALA A 33 -29.75 11.76 -3.91
C ALA A 33 -29.56 10.30 -4.36
N HIS A 34 -30.68 9.60 -4.55
CA HIS A 34 -30.77 8.23 -5.04
C HIS A 34 -30.77 8.24 -6.57
N LEU A 35 -30.16 7.20 -7.17
CA LEU A 35 -30.05 6.87 -8.62
C LEU A 35 -29.17 7.83 -9.46
N ALA A 36 -28.07 7.42 -10.10
CA ALA A 36 -27.51 6.12 -10.41
C ALA A 36 -26.03 6.13 -10.02
N ILE A 37 -25.59 5.10 -9.29
CA ILE A 37 -24.18 4.83 -9.12
C ILE A 37 -23.71 4.34 -10.49
N ASP A 38 -23.26 5.27 -11.34
CA ASP A 38 -22.27 4.95 -12.35
C ASP A 38 -21.16 4.23 -11.59
N MET A 39 -21.13 2.91 -11.75
CA MET A 39 -20.17 2.02 -11.13
C MET A 39 -18.81 2.48 -11.64
N LYS A 40 -18.17 3.41 -10.92
CA LYS A 40 -16.85 3.93 -11.26
C LYS A 40 -15.98 2.71 -11.49
N THR A 41 -15.67 2.46 -12.77
CA THR A 41 -14.76 1.41 -13.16
C THR A 41 -13.45 1.76 -12.49
N SER A 42 -13.05 1.01 -11.47
CA SER A 42 -11.83 1.30 -10.75
C SER A 42 -10.66 1.21 -11.73
N ASN A 43 -9.91 2.31 -11.87
CA ASN A 43 -8.71 2.38 -12.73
C ASN A 43 -7.50 1.62 -12.14
N PHE A 44 -7.74 0.69 -11.22
CA PHE A 44 -6.73 -0.10 -10.56
C PHE A 44 -7.23 -1.53 -10.37
N ARG A 45 -6.29 -2.46 -10.22
CA ARG A 45 -6.56 -3.83 -9.86
C ARG A 45 -5.79 -4.20 -8.60
N ILE A 46 -6.48 -4.65 -7.57
CA ILE A 46 -5.90 -5.30 -6.41
C ILE A 46 -5.53 -6.72 -6.79
N VAL A 47 -4.23 -7.02 -6.70
CA VAL A 47 -3.69 -8.36 -6.94
C VAL A 47 -3.28 -8.96 -5.58
N PRO A 48 -4.11 -9.84 -4.99
CA PRO A 48 -3.74 -10.55 -3.78
C PRO A 48 -2.69 -11.62 -4.09
N LEU A 49 -1.94 -12.02 -3.06
CA LEU A 49 -0.92 -13.05 -3.18
C LEU A 49 -1.54 -14.32 -3.81
N PRO A 50 -0.90 -14.96 -4.81
CA PRO A 50 -1.41 -16.19 -5.40
C PRO A 50 -1.49 -17.32 -4.35
N THR A 51 -2.56 -18.12 -4.40
CA THR A 51 -2.74 -19.25 -3.46
C THR A 51 -1.58 -20.24 -3.50
N LYS A 52 -0.96 -20.45 -4.68
CA LYS A 52 0.22 -21.31 -4.82
C LYS A 52 1.40 -20.82 -3.97
N VAL A 53 1.62 -19.51 -3.91
CA VAL A 53 2.69 -18.89 -3.11
C VAL A 53 2.35 -18.97 -1.62
N ALA A 54 1.11 -18.66 -1.22
CA ALA A 54 0.67 -18.80 0.16
C ALA A 54 0.84 -20.24 0.68
N ASN A 55 0.47 -21.24 -0.14
CA ASN A 55 0.65 -22.65 0.21
C ASN A 55 2.12 -23.08 0.22
N ALA A 56 2.97 -22.49 -0.64
CA ALA A 56 4.40 -22.73 -0.59
C ALA A 56 5.02 -22.21 0.71
N ALA A 57 4.64 -21.01 1.15
CA ALA A 57 5.07 -20.44 2.43
C ALA A 57 4.63 -21.30 3.63
N ARG A 58 3.39 -21.83 3.60
CA ARG A 58 2.90 -22.79 4.62
C ARG A 58 3.77 -24.04 4.71
N ARG A 59 4.01 -24.70 3.58
CA ARG A 59 4.87 -25.90 3.54
C ARG A 59 6.31 -25.60 3.95
N ALA A 60 6.85 -24.44 3.58
CA ALA A 60 8.21 -24.05 3.96
C ALA A 60 8.33 -23.82 5.47
N ALA A 61 7.34 -23.15 6.08
CA ALA A 61 7.29 -22.97 7.53
C ALA A 61 7.14 -24.31 8.27
N GLU A 62 6.27 -25.21 7.79
CA GLU A 62 6.12 -26.58 8.32
C GLU A 62 7.41 -27.39 8.22
N ALA A 63 8.17 -27.20 7.14
CA ALA A 63 9.48 -27.83 6.93
C ALA A 63 10.63 -27.17 7.73
N GLY A 64 10.36 -26.09 8.47
CA GLY A 64 11.37 -25.39 9.28
C GLY A 64 12.34 -24.54 8.47
N ALA A 65 11.91 -23.99 7.33
CA ALA A 65 12.73 -23.07 6.54
C ALA A 65 13.21 -21.87 7.40
N THR A 66 14.49 -21.53 7.31
CA THR A 66 15.14 -20.53 8.18
C THR A 66 14.69 -19.09 7.92
N ASP A 67 14.12 -18.83 6.75
CA ASP A 67 13.59 -17.54 6.33
C ASP A 67 12.07 -17.41 6.53
N HIS A 68 11.43 -18.41 7.15
CA HIS A 68 10.02 -18.41 7.51
C HIS A 68 9.86 -18.44 9.03
N ALA A 69 9.06 -17.52 9.58
CA ALA A 69 8.75 -17.47 11.00
C ALA A 69 7.24 -17.57 11.24
N VAL A 70 6.82 -18.49 12.11
CA VAL A 70 5.43 -18.55 12.59
C VAL A 70 5.29 -17.63 13.79
N ILE A 71 4.39 -16.66 13.71
CA ILE A 71 4.17 -15.62 14.72
C ILE A 71 2.71 -15.66 15.15
N MET A 72 2.46 -15.56 16.45
CA MET A 72 1.12 -15.37 16.99
C MET A 72 0.78 -13.88 16.94
N ALA A 73 -0.33 -13.55 16.30
CA ALA A 73 -0.82 -12.18 16.25
C ALA A 73 -1.23 -11.71 17.65
N ASP A 74 -0.69 -10.57 18.08
CA ASP A 74 -0.94 -9.95 19.39
C ASP A 74 -1.75 -8.64 19.30
N SER A 75 -1.98 -8.16 18.08
CA SER A 75 -2.64 -6.88 17.79
C SER A 75 -3.54 -7.02 16.57
N PRO A 76 -4.77 -6.45 16.61
CA PRO A 76 -5.73 -6.58 15.52
C PRO A 76 -5.29 -5.91 14.22
N ASN A 77 -4.32 -4.99 14.25
CA ASN A 77 -3.88 -4.22 13.08
C ASN A 77 -2.36 -4.35 12.82
N GLY A 78 -1.73 -5.41 13.36
CA GLY A 78 -0.29 -5.66 13.19
C GLY A 78 0.04 -6.57 12.00
N PHE A 79 -0.84 -7.54 11.71
CA PHE A 79 -0.50 -8.73 10.92
C PHE A 79 -1.40 -8.86 9.67
N PRO A 80 -1.09 -8.12 8.59
CA PRO A 80 -1.87 -8.08 7.36
C PRO A 80 -1.66 -9.33 6.49
N CYS A 81 -2.65 -10.20 6.37
CA CYS A 81 -2.54 -11.34 5.47
C CYS A 81 -2.60 -10.88 3.99
N ARG A 82 -1.54 -11.13 3.22
CA ARG A 82 -1.46 -10.74 1.79
C ARG A 82 -2.30 -11.62 0.85
N HIS A 83 -2.82 -12.75 1.34
CA HIS A 83 -3.64 -13.67 0.56
C HIS A 83 -5.14 -13.31 0.61
N CYS A 84 -5.69 -13.15 1.83
CA CYS A 84 -7.11 -12.80 2.02
C CYS A 84 -7.37 -11.30 2.15
N LEU A 85 -6.30 -10.48 2.28
CA LEU A 85 -6.38 -9.04 2.50
C LEU A 85 -7.23 -8.61 3.71
N ARG A 86 -7.12 -9.40 4.78
CA ARG A 86 -7.67 -9.10 6.11
C ARG A 86 -6.56 -9.08 7.15
N TRP A 87 -6.86 -8.50 8.30
CA TRP A 87 -6.00 -8.59 9.46
C TRP A 87 -6.13 -9.96 10.15
N ALA A 88 -5.01 -10.52 10.58
CA ALA A 88 -5.06 -11.62 11.53
C ALA A 88 -5.57 -11.11 12.88
N GLN A 89 -6.46 -11.89 13.49
CA GLN A 89 -7.02 -11.62 14.80
C GLN A 89 -6.05 -12.05 15.91
N SER A 90 -6.19 -11.47 17.09
CA SER A 90 -5.36 -11.84 18.24
C SER A 90 -5.50 -13.35 18.54
N GLY A 91 -4.38 -14.03 18.72
CA GLY A 91 -4.31 -15.48 18.89
C GLY A 91 -4.23 -16.29 17.59
N GLU A 92 -4.50 -15.72 16.43
CA GLU A 92 -4.25 -16.38 15.15
C GLU A 92 -2.75 -16.45 14.85
N ARG A 93 -2.32 -17.51 14.16
CA ARG A 93 -0.93 -17.66 13.70
C ARG A 93 -0.78 -17.21 12.26
N VAL A 94 0.28 -16.43 12.00
CA VAL A 94 0.70 -16.00 10.67
C VAL A 94 2.12 -16.46 10.38
N ILE A 95 2.43 -16.63 9.10
CA ILE A 95 3.76 -16.92 8.60
C ILE A 95 4.33 -15.62 8.03
N LEU A 96 5.45 -15.18 8.57
CA LEU A 96 6.28 -14.09 8.07
C LEU A 96 7.39 -14.67 7.18
N PHE A 97 7.50 -14.18 5.95
CA PHE A 97 8.49 -14.67 4.98
C PHE A 97 8.84 -13.60 3.92
N PRO A 98 10.01 -13.69 3.27
CA PRO A 98 10.40 -12.77 2.21
C PRO A 98 9.62 -13.02 0.91
N PHE A 99 9.21 -11.94 0.23
CA PHE A 99 8.54 -12.02 -1.07
C PHE A 99 8.97 -10.89 -2.01
N ALA A 100 9.28 -11.25 -3.25
CA ALA A 100 9.58 -10.33 -4.34
C ALA A 100 8.35 -10.17 -5.24
N ALA A 101 7.63 -9.05 -5.10
CA ALA A 101 6.43 -8.80 -5.90
C ALA A 101 6.75 -8.38 -7.34
N ILE A 102 7.91 -7.74 -7.54
CA ILE A 102 8.40 -7.27 -8.85
C ILE A 102 9.65 -8.09 -9.20
N PRO A 103 9.73 -8.67 -10.41
CA PRO A 103 10.90 -9.41 -10.86
C PRO A 103 12.18 -8.58 -10.79
N PRO A 104 13.37 -9.20 -10.68
CA PRO A 104 14.64 -8.47 -10.72
C PRO A 104 14.84 -7.73 -12.05
N GLY A 105 15.58 -6.62 -12.02
CA GLY A 105 15.91 -5.83 -13.22
C GLY A 105 15.04 -4.58 -13.44
N HIS A 106 14.10 -4.30 -12.54
CA HIS A 106 13.27 -3.09 -12.56
C HIS A 106 13.66 -2.11 -11.43
N PRO A 107 13.39 -0.79 -11.57
CA PRO A 107 13.70 0.20 -10.54
C PRO A 107 13.05 -0.05 -9.17
N TYR A 108 11.93 -0.78 -9.14
CA TYR A 108 11.17 -1.12 -7.93
C TYR A 108 11.36 -2.58 -7.51
N SER A 109 12.36 -3.29 -8.05
CA SER A 109 12.66 -4.67 -7.64
C SER A 109 13.10 -4.66 -6.17
N GLU A 110 12.27 -5.22 -5.30
CA GLU A 110 12.56 -5.36 -3.87
C GLU A 110 12.03 -6.70 -3.37
N THR A 111 12.76 -7.29 -2.42
CA THR A 111 12.28 -8.42 -1.62
C THR A 111 12.01 -7.91 -0.22
N GLY A 112 10.76 -8.00 0.22
CA GLY A 112 10.34 -7.50 1.53
C GLY A 112 9.58 -8.56 2.33
N PRO A 113 9.50 -8.40 3.66
CA PRO A 113 8.73 -9.29 4.50
C PRO A 113 7.23 -9.11 4.28
N ILE A 114 6.50 -10.22 4.19
CA ILE A 114 5.04 -10.24 4.14
C ILE A 114 4.46 -11.30 5.09
N PHE A 115 3.19 -11.15 5.44
CA PHE A 115 2.45 -12.13 6.23
C PHE A 115 1.40 -12.87 5.41
N VAL A 116 1.18 -14.15 5.74
CA VAL A 116 -0.01 -14.93 5.37
C VAL A 116 -0.52 -15.68 6.60
N HIS A 117 -1.81 -16.00 6.67
CA HIS A 117 -2.29 -16.92 7.71
C HIS A 117 -1.61 -18.28 7.56
N GLU A 118 -1.16 -18.82 8.69
CA GLU A 118 -0.65 -20.18 8.77
C GLU A 118 -1.74 -21.17 8.33
N GLN A 119 -2.94 -21.01 8.87
CA GLN A 119 -4.10 -21.77 8.43
C GLN A 119 -4.60 -21.33 7.04
N PRO A 120 -5.24 -22.22 6.27
CA PRO A 120 -5.89 -21.87 5.01
C PRO A 120 -6.88 -20.72 5.21
N CYS A 121 -6.86 -19.75 4.30
CA CYS A 121 -7.85 -18.69 4.23
C CYS A 121 -8.29 -18.49 2.78
N GLU A 122 -9.47 -17.90 2.58
CA GLU A 122 -10.00 -17.61 1.26
C GLU A 122 -9.24 -16.45 0.61
N ARG A 123 -8.86 -16.61 -0.67
CA ARG A 123 -8.16 -15.57 -1.41
C ARG A 123 -9.10 -14.40 -1.65
N TYR A 124 -8.62 -13.18 -1.48
CA TYR A 124 -9.41 -11.99 -1.78
C TYR A 124 -9.88 -11.98 -3.25
N ALA A 125 -11.18 -11.74 -3.45
CA ALA A 125 -11.84 -11.87 -4.77
C ALA A 125 -12.13 -10.52 -5.45
N ALA A 126 -12.41 -9.46 -4.68
CA ALA A 126 -12.89 -8.18 -5.21
C ALA A 126 -11.75 -7.32 -5.78
N THR A 127 -11.20 -7.69 -6.94
CA THR A 127 -9.98 -7.04 -7.45
C THR A 127 -10.16 -5.60 -7.91
N GLY A 128 -11.38 -5.12 -8.13
CA GLY A 128 -11.66 -3.72 -8.49
C GLY A 128 -11.93 -2.83 -7.29
N GLU A 129 -11.87 -3.35 -6.07
CA GLU A 129 -12.26 -2.61 -4.87
C GLU A 129 -11.12 -2.59 -3.87
N TYR A 130 -11.00 -1.48 -3.16
CA TYR A 130 -10.04 -1.41 -2.06
C TYR A 130 -10.58 -2.24 -0.88
N PRO A 131 -9.78 -3.17 -0.30
CA PRO A 131 -10.22 -4.01 0.83
C PRO A 131 -10.66 -3.15 2.02
N SER A 132 -11.87 -3.40 2.53
CA SER A 132 -12.47 -2.63 3.63
C SER A 132 -11.54 -2.46 4.82
N ASP A 133 -10.89 -3.54 5.23
CA ASP A 133 -10.09 -3.64 6.45
C ASP A 133 -8.83 -2.77 6.42
N PHE A 134 -8.38 -2.40 5.23
CA PHE A 134 -7.17 -1.60 5.03
C PHE A 134 -7.44 -0.15 4.66
N ARG A 135 -8.72 0.29 4.66
CA ARG A 135 -9.10 1.66 4.27
C ARG A 135 -8.56 2.73 5.22
N SER A 136 -8.21 2.34 6.44
CA SER A 136 -7.57 3.21 7.43
C SER A 136 -6.13 2.77 7.71
N GLY A 137 -5.21 3.73 7.74
CA GLY A 137 -3.84 3.52 8.23
C GLY A 137 -2.89 2.74 7.31
N ARG A 138 -3.28 2.39 6.08
CA ARG A 138 -2.39 1.77 5.08
C ARG A 138 -2.55 2.37 3.70
N VAL A 139 -1.45 2.36 2.95
CA VAL A 139 -1.41 2.69 1.53
C VAL A 139 -0.85 1.49 0.76
N PHE A 140 -1.39 1.23 -0.42
CA PHE A 140 -0.79 0.30 -1.36
C PHE A 140 0.13 1.05 -2.31
N ARG A 141 1.29 0.45 -2.59
CA ARG A 141 2.12 0.87 -3.71
C ARG A 141 1.45 0.34 -4.97
N ALA A 142 1.06 1.26 -5.84
CA ALA A 142 0.52 0.95 -7.15
C ALA A 142 1.67 0.91 -8.17
N TYR A 143 1.59 -0.06 -9.08
CA TYR A 143 2.51 -0.22 -10.20
C TYR A 143 1.68 -0.42 -11.46
N ASN A 144 2.27 -0.10 -12.61
CA ASN A 144 1.68 -0.32 -13.94
C ASN A 144 2.35 -1.51 -14.61
#